data_AF-A0A3A2Z246-F1
#
_entry.id   AF-A0A3A2Z246-F1
#
_cell.length_a   1.000
_cell.length_b   1.000
_cell.length_c   1.000
_cell.angle_alpha   90.00
_cell.angle_beta   90.00
_cell.angle_gamma   90.00
#
_symmetry.space_group_name_H-M   'P 1'
#
loop_
_entity.id
_entity.type
_entity.pdbx_description
1 polymer ?
#
loop_
_entity_poly.entity_id
_entity_poly.type
_entity_poly.pdbx_seq_one_letter_code
_entity_poly.pdbx_strand_id
1 'polypeptide(L)'
;MGYTTQGLELVRLTAVTWPEGKVLLDILVRPFGEILDLNSRFSGIFPEHYATAIPYGSKVPDTVSSAPEDGEVETAPMQVVDSPAVARELLFKHLQPDTPFDRTCDR
;
A
#
# COMPACT_ATOMS: atom_id res chain seq x y z
N MET A 1 -0.95 8.48 -3.56
CA MET A 1 0.00 9.27 -4.39
C MET A 1 0.41 10.51 -3.61
N GLY A 2 1.64 10.97 -3.77
CA GLY A 2 2.16 12.20 -3.15
C GLY A 2 3.02 12.99 -4.14
N TYR A 3 3.20 14.28 -3.87
CA TYR A 3 4.04 15.16 -4.68
C TYR A 3 5.48 15.14 -4.18
N THR A 4 6.40 14.93 -5.10
CA THR A 4 7.84 14.85 -4.85
C THR A 4 8.58 15.80 -5.79
N THR A 5 9.89 15.88 -5.60
CA THR A 5 10.81 16.58 -6.52
C THR A 5 10.77 16.07 -7.96
N GLN A 6 10.21 14.87 -8.21
CA GLN A 6 10.07 14.27 -9.54
C GLN A 6 8.63 14.26 -10.06
N GLY A 7 7.70 14.96 -9.39
CA GLY A 7 6.30 15.06 -9.79
C GLY A 7 5.36 14.26 -8.88
N LEU A 8 4.32 13.63 -9.45
CA LEU A 8 3.35 12.85 -8.68
C LEU A 8 3.78 11.38 -8.61
N GLU A 9 4.17 10.91 -7.44
CA GLU A 9 4.70 9.55 -7.22
C GLU A 9 3.81 8.68 -6.31
N LEU A 10 4.06 7.37 -6.36
CA LEU A 10 3.39 6.37 -5.54
C LEU A 10 3.94 6.40 -4.10
N VAL A 11 3.02 6.50 -3.12
CA VAL A 11 3.36 6.54 -1.67
C VAL A 11 2.70 5.43 -0.86
N ARG A 12 1.64 4.79 -1.40
CA ARG A 12 0.95 3.65 -0.80
C ARG A 12 0.45 2.75 -1.92
N LEU A 13 0.60 1.45 -1.75
CA LEU A 13 0.09 0.42 -2.64
C LEU A 13 -0.80 -0.52 -1.84
N THR A 14 -2.05 -0.65 -2.26
CA THR A 14 -3.01 -1.60 -1.71
C THR A 14 -3.54 -2.49 -2.83
N ALA A 15 -3.44 -3.80 -2.66
CA ALA A 15 -3.98 -4.81 -3.58
C ALA A 15 -4.97 -5.69 -2.84
N VAL A 16 -6.11 -5.98 -3.49
CA VAL A 16 -7.21 -6.77 -2.93
C VAL A 16 -7.61 -7.89 -3.89
N THR A 17 -8.13 -9.00 -3.37
CA THR A 17 -8.74 -10.04 -4.20
C THR A 17 -10.05 -9.56 -4.78
N TRP A 18 -10.43 -10.12 -5.92
CA TRP A 18 -11.77 -10.01 -6.48
C TRP A 18 -12.33 -11.41 -6.71
N PRO A 19 -13.61 -11.69 -6.40
CA PRO A 19 -14.65 -10.77 -5.93
C PRO A 19 -14.68 -10.53 -4.41
N GLU A 20 -13.90 -11.25 -3.60
CA GLU A 20 -14.07 -11.27 -2.14
C GLU A 20 -13.54 -10.01 -1.43
N GLY A 21 -12.73 -9.18 -2.08
CA GLY A 21 -12.21 -7.93 -1.52
C GLY A 21 -11.17 -8.12 -0.40
N LYS A 22 -10.54 -9.30 -0.29
CA LYS A 22 -9.56 -9.56 0.78
C LYS A 22 -8.26 -8.82 0.50
N VAL A 23 -7.71 -8.12 1.50
CA VAL A 23 -6.43 -7.41 1.37
C VAL A 23 -5.29 -8.42 1.19
N LEU A 24 -4.62 -8.36 0.05
CA LEU A 24 -3.45 -9.18 -0.27
C LEU A 24 -2.15 -8.46 0.11
N LEU A 25 -2.12 -7.15 -0.14
CA LEU A 25 -0.96 -6.30 0.07
C LEU A 25 -1.44 -4.92 0.47
N ASP A 26 -0.92 -4.36 1.55
CA ASP A 26 -1.11 -2.96 1.91
C ASP A 26 0.18 -2.42 2.50
N ILE A 27 0.89 -1.61 1.71
CA ILE A 27 2.25 -1.18 2.03
C ILE A 27 2.45 0.30 1.71
N LEU A 28 3.30 0.94 2.50
CA LEU A 28 3.89 2.24 2.19
C LEU A 28 5.07 2.06 1.24
N VAL A 29 5.25 3.01 0.33
CA VAL A 29 6.30 2.99 -0.67
C VAL A 29 7.13 4.25 -0.52
N ARG A 30 8.44 4.11 -0.33
CA ARG A 30 9.36 5.26 -0.42
C ARG A 30 9.54 5.65 -1.89
N PRO A 31 9.15 6.86 -2.31
CA PRO A 31 9.31 7.32 -3.69
C PRO A 31 10.78 7.61 -4.02
N PHE A 32 11.09 7.83 -5.31
CA PHE A 32 12.46 8.13 -5.72
C PHE A 32 12.86 9.57 -5.39
N GLY A 33 11.94 10.52 -5.60
CA GLY A 33 12.15 11.92 -5.23
C GLY A 33 11.93 12.16 -3.74
N GLU A 34 12.56 13.22 -3.24
CA GLU A 34 12.23 13.75 -1.92
C GLU A 34 10.76 14.20 -1.88
N ILE A 35 10.05 13.80 -0.82
CA ILE A 35 8.63 14.11 -0.62
C ILE A 35 8.49 15.58 -0.25
N LEU A 36 7.73 16.33 -1.06
CA LEU A 36 7.40 17.73 -0.81
C LEU A 36 6.03 17.84 -0.10
N ASP A 37 5.08 17.03 -0.53
CA ASP A 37 3.74 16.96 0.04
C ASP A 37 3.18 15.55 -0.10
N LEU A 38 2.73 14.96 1.01
CA LEU A 38 2.09 13.64 1.01
C LEU A 38 0.67 13.68 0.41
N ASN A 39 0.15 14.86 0.12
CA ASN A 39 -1.21 15.08 -0.36
C ASN A 39 -2.24 14.44 0.58
N SER A 40 -2.01 14.56 1.90
CA SER A 40 -2.65 13.76 2.96
C SER A 40 -4.18 13.81 2.91
N ARG A 41 -4.77 14.93 2.47
CA ARG A 41 -6.23 15.06 2.29
C ARG A 41 -6.80 14.01 1.32
N PHE A 42 -6.06 13.65 0.29
CA PHE A 42 -6.50 12.71 -0.74
C PHE A 42 -5.84 11.34 -0.57
N SER A 43 -4.59 11.29 -0.11
CA SER A 43 -3.85 10.05 0.06
C SER A 43 -4.16 9.33 1.37
N GLY A 44 -4.63 10.05 2.39
CA GLY A 44 -4.79 9.53 3.76
C GLY A 44 -3.47 9.15 4.43
N ILE A 45 -2.32 9.58 3.86
CA ILE A 45 -0.99 9.29 4.41
C ILE A 45 -0.44 10.52 5.11
N PHE A 46 -0.04 10.34 6.36
CA PHE A 46 0.59 11.37 7.17
C PHE A 46 2.05 10.98 7.51
N PRO A 47 2.91 11.94 7.88
CA PRO A 47 4.32 11.66 8.21
C PRO A 47 4.50 10.61 9.31
N GLU A 48 3.57 10.55 10.26
CA GLU A 48 3.58 9.61 11.39
C GLU A 48 3.54 8.16 10.91
N HIS A 49 2.82 7.91 9.81
CA HIS A 49 2.76 6.58 9.19
C HIS A 49 4.12 6.09 8.71
N TYR A 50 5.01 6.98 8.24
CA TYR A 50 6.37 6.60 7.85
C TYR A 50 7.29 6.47 9.07
N ALA A 51 7.04 7.24 10.13
CA ALA A 51 7.85 7.20 11.35
C ALA A 51 7.63 5.90 12.15
N THR A 52 6.41 5.36 12.14
CA THR A 52 6.07 4.10 12.82
C THR A 52 6.17 2.87 11.92
N ALA A 53 6.46 3.07 10.62
CA ALA A 53 6.49 1.98 9.67
C ALA A 53 7.63 0.99 9.93
N ILE A 54 7.33 -0.29 9.73
CA ILE A 54 8.31 -1.37 9.82
C ILE A 54 8.75 -1.80 8.41
N PRO A 55 10.03 -2.16 8.20
CA PRO A 55 10.47 -2.67 6.90
C PRO A 55 9.70 -3.94 6.52
N TYR A 56 9.25 -3.99 5.26
CA TYR A 56 8.56 -5.15 4.72
C TYR A 56 9.39 -6.43 4.86
N GLY A 57 8.77 -7.51 5.34
CA GLY A 57 9.45 -8.80 5.59
C GLY A 57 10.09 -8.93 6.98
N SER A 58 10.05 -7.89 7.81
CA SER A 58 10.32 -8.04 9.24
C SER A 58 9.24 -8.92 9.87
N LYS A 59 9.60 -9.82 10.79
CA LYS A 59 8.62 -10.60 11.56
C LYS A 59 7.71 -9.64 12.31
N VAL A 60 6.51 -9.43 11.77
CA VAL A 60 5.43 -8.76 12.48
C VAL A 60 5.05 -9.71 13.63
N PRO A 61 4.97 -9.26 14.89
CA PRO A 61 4.31 -10.06 15.90
C PRO A 61 2.87 -10.33 15.43
N ASP A 62 2.44 -11.59 15.48
CA ASP A 62 1.21 -12.17 14.88
C ASP A 62 -0.14 -11.57 15.38
N THR A 63 -0.20 -10.31 15.79
CA THR A 63 -1.36 -9.71 16.46
C THR A 63 -1.90 -8.49 15.71
N VAL A 64 -2.20 -8.56 14.42
CA VAL A 64 -3.22 -7.70 13.76
C VAL A 64 -3.44 -8.15 12.32
N SER A 65 -4.14 -9.27 12.15
CA SER A 65 -4.90 -9.56 10.92
C SER A 65 -6.38 -9.52 11.29
N SER A 66 -6.87 -8.33 11.63
CA SER A 66 -8.30 -8.05 11.73
C SER A 66 -8.55 -6.68 11.16
N ALA A 67 -9.48 -6.61 10.20
CA ALA A 67 -10.06 -5.36 9.74
C ALA A 67 -10.55 -4.55 10.96
N PRO A 68 -10.39 -3.22 11.00
CA PRO A 68 -11.04 -2.43 12.03
C PRO A 68 -12.53 -2.33 11.66
N GLU A 69 -13.35 -3.16 12.31
CA GLU A 69 -14.70 -2.76 12.68
C GLU A 69 -14.57 -1.77 13.85
N ASP A 70 -15.23 -0.63 13.72
CA ASP A 70 -15.43 0.41 14.74
C ASP A 70 -14.23 1.25 15.23
N GLY A 71 -14.17 2.49 14.74
CA GLY A 71 -14.26 3.68 15.59
C GLY A 71 -13.03 4.17 16.35
N GLU A 72 -11.95 3.40 16.53
CA GLU A 72 -10.74 3.87 17.22
C GLU A 72 -9.47 3.62 16.38
N VAL A 73 -8.80 4.71 16.02
CA VAL A 73 -7.63 4.75 15.12
C VAL A 73 -6.36 4.37 15.87
N GLU A 74 -6.26 3.14 16.37
CA GLU A 74 -4.95 2.58 16.70
C GLU A 74 -4.27 2.19 15.38
N THR A 75 -3.39 3.06 14.91
CA THR A 75 -2.67 2.88 13.64
C THR A 75 -1.67 1.75 13.77
N ALA A 76 -2.12 0.53 13.46
CA ALA A 76 -1.23 -0.61 13.31
C ALA A 76 -0.04 -0.22 12.41
N PRO A 77 1.20 -0.57 12.80
CA PRO A 77 2.39 -0.13 12.07
C PRO A 77 2.37 -0.72 10.65
N MET A 78 2.20 0.15 9.66
CA MET A 78 2.20 -0.26 8.25
C MET A 78 3.59 -0.72 7.84
N GLN A 79 3.65 -1.65 6.89
CA GLN A 79 4.91 -2.08 6.32
C GLN A 79 5.36 -1.10 5.24
N VAL A 80 6.65 -0.75 5.22
CA VAL A 80 7.26 0.11 4.21
C VAL A 80 8.25 -0.64 3.35
N VAL A 81 8.26 -0.34 2.06
CA VAL A 81 9.28 -0.79 1.10
C VAL A 81 10.18 0.37 0.67
N ASP A 82 11.43 0.05 0.38
CA ASP A 82 12.46 1.04 0.10
C ASP A 82 12.35 1.73 -1.26
N SER A 83 11.61 1.14 -2.22
CA SER A 83 11.44 1.74 -3.55
C SER A 83 10.15 1.29 -4.26
N PRO A 84 9.68 2.05 -5.27
CA PRO A 84 8.55 1.66 -6.10
C PRO A 84 8.82 0.41 -6.94
N ALA A 85 10.09 0.14 -7.27
CA ALA A 85 10.47 -1.07 -8.00
C ALA A 85 10.21 -2.34 -7.17
N VAL A 86 10.57 -2.31 -5.88
CA VAL A 86 10.29 -3.41 -4.93
C VAL A 86 8.78 -3.58 -4.74
N ALA A 87 8.03 -2.49 -4.61
CA ALA A 87 6.57 -2.53 -4.52
C ALA A 87 5.94 -3.27 -5.72
N ARG A 88 6.44 -2.97 -6.94
CA ARG A 88 6.01 -3.61 -8.18
C ARG A 88 6.33 -5.12 -8.18
N GLU A 89 7.51 -5.50 -7.74
CA GLU A 89 7.88 -6.92 -7.64
C GLU A 89 6.99 -7.69 -6.67
N LEU A 90 6.63 -7.08 -5.53
CA LEU A 90 5.69 -7.67 -4.58
C LEU A 90 4.30 -7.84 -5.20
N LEU A 91 3.81 -6.83 -5.92
CA LEU A 91 2.54 -6.93 -6.63
C LEU A 91 2.55 -8.05 -7.67
N PHE A 92 3.63 -8.20 -8.43
CA PHE A 92 3.75 -9.25 -9.45
C PHE A 92 3.79 -10.66 -8.88
N LYS A 93 4.16 -10.87 -7.61
CA LYS A 93 4.02 -12.18 -6.96
C LYS A 93 2.55 -12.60 -6.79
N HIS A 94 1.64 -11.63 -6.75
CA HIS A 94 0.20 -11.88 -6.61
C HIS A 94 -0.56 -11.84 -7.93
N LEU A 95 0.07 -11.37 -9.02
CA LEU A 95 -0.55 -11.29 -10.34
C LEU A 95 -0.41 -12.64 -11.05
N GLN A 96 -1.52 -13.36 -11.20
CA GLN A 96 -1.58 -14.65 -11.89
C GLN A 96 -2.37 -14.53 -13.21
N PRO A 97 -2.16 -15.42 -14.21
CA PRO A 97 -2.88 -15.37 -15.48
C PRO A 97 -4.41 -15.51 -15.36
N ASP A 98 -4.88 -16.09 -14.27
CA ASP A 98 -6.30 -16.24 -13.90
C ASP A 98 -6.85 -15.04 -13.12
N THR A 99 -6.00 -14.07 -12.75
CA THR A 99 -6.44 -12.82 -12.14
C THR A 99 -7.41 -12.18 -13.14
N PRO A 100 -8.68 -11.98 -12.74
CA PRO A 100 -9.71 -11.56 -13.68
C PRO A 100 -9.42 -10.13 -14.10
N PHE A 101 -8.70 -9.99 -15.22
CA PHE A 101 -8.78 -8.80 -16.04
C PHE A 101 -10.16 -8.83 -16.64
N ASP A 102 -11.01 -7.93 -16.19
CA ASP A 102 -12.38 -7.82 -16.64
C ASP A 102 -12.46 -7.88 -18.19
N ARG A 103 -12.78 -9.07 -18.72
CA ARG A 103 -13.07 -9.29 -20.15
C ARG A 103 -14.56 -9.05 -20.44
N THR A 104 -15.32 -8.49 -19.51
CA THR A 104 -16.78 -8.32 -19.68
C THR A 104 -17.20 -7.07 -20.44
N CYS A 105 -16.26 -6.25 -20.94
CA CYS A 105 -16.57 -5.16 -21.89
C CYS A 105 -16.82 -5.62 -23.36
N ASP A 106 -16.96 -6.91 -23.63
CA ASP A 106 -17.39 -7.42 -24.95
C ASP A 106 -18.87 -7.85 -24.90
N ARG A 107 -19.77 -6.87 -24.75
CA ARG A 107 -21.20 -7.05 -25.01
C ARG A 107 -21.92 -5.76 -25.37
#